data_AF-A0A932DK38-F1
#
_entry.id   AF-A0A932DK38-F1
#
_cell.length_a   1.000
_cell.length_b   1.000
_cell.length_c   1.000
_cell.angle_alpha   90.00
_cell.angle_beta   90.00
_cell.angle_gamma   90.00
#
_symmetry.space_group_name_H-M   'P 1'
#
loop_
_entity.id
_entity.type
_entity.pdbx_description
1 polymer ?
#
loop_
_entity_poly.entity_id
_entity_poly.type
_entity_poly.pdbx_seq_one_letter_code
_entity_poly.pdbx_strand_id
1 'polypeptide(L)'
;VHGVLTHMFAAETIWLARWKGNSPKAMRQAAEFTTFADLQTAWMRVESEMKDFLATCTEKALTEPVTYTNTRGEKRSMPLGQLMLHVANHSTHHRGELAAMLAVLNVPHPEDDMLLYFREKP
;
A
#
# COMPACT_ATOMS: atom_id res chain seq x y z
N VAL A 1 -2.02 6.27 -15.15
CA VAL A 1 -2.58 6.88 -13.92
C VAL A 1 -3.59 5.98 -13.22
N HIS A 2 -4.82 5.79 -13.73
CA HIS A 2 -5.85 5.00 -13.02
C HIS A 2 -5.37 3.60 -12.60
N GLY A 3 -4.80 2.81 -13.53
CA GLY A 3 -4.31 1.47 -13.21
C GLY A 3 -3.23 1.43 -12.13
N VAL A 4 -2.33 2.42 -12.09
CA VAL A 4 -1.27 2.52 -11.05
C VAL A 4 -1.89 2.83 -9.69
N LEU A 5 -2.82 3.80 -9.64
CA LEU A 5 -3.55 4.14 -8.42
C LEU A 5 -4.32 2.93 -7.88
N THR A 6 -5.05 2.20 -8.74
CA THR A 6 -5.77 1.00 -8.32
C THR A 6 -4.82 -0.10 -7.86
N HIS A 7 -3.68 -0.30 -8.52
CA HIS A 7 -2.69 -1.30 -8.11
C HIS A 7 -2.12 -1.00 -6.73
N MET A 8 -1.75 0.25 -6.47
CA MET A 8 -1.30 0.69 -5.15
C MET A 8 -2.36 0.46 -4.07
N PHE A 9 -3.61 0.86 -4.32
CA PHE A 9 -4.75 0.59 -3.43
C PHE A 9 -4.93 -0.92 -3.17
N ALA A 10 -4.89 -1.74 -4.22
CA ALA A 10 -5.08 -3.17 -4.13
C ALA A 10 -3.95 -3.84 -3.33
N ALA A 11 -2.71 -3.38 -3.51
CA ALA A 11 -1.55 -3.84 -2.75
C ALA A 11 -1.68 -3.52 -1.26
N GLU A 12 -2.04 -2.29 -0.90
CA GLU A 12 -2.24 -1.91 0.51
C GLU A 12 -3.37 -2.73 1.16
N THR A 13 -4.49 -2.87 0.44
CA THR A 13 -5.65 -3.65 0.90
C THR A 13 -5.29 -5.11 1.17
N ILE A 14 -4.61 -5.79 0.22
CA ILE A 14 -4.32 -7.22 0.36
C ILE A 14 -3.30 -7.47 1.45
N TRP A 15 -2.32 -6.58 1.63
CA TRP A 15 -1.30 -6.73 2.66
C TRP A 15 -1.87 -6.51 4.05
N LEU A 16 -2.70 -5.48 4.24
CA LEU A 16 -3.41 -5.26 5.50
C LEU A 16 -4.28 -6.47 5.87
N ALA A 17 -4.99 -7.05 4.89
CA ALA A 17 -5.77 -8.27 5.12
C ALA A 17 -4.90 -9.43 5.59
N ARG A 18 -3.74 -9.64 4.96
CA ARG A 18 -2.76 -10.69 5.32
C ARG A 18 -2.21 -10.50 6.73
N TRP A 19 -1.89 -9.27 7.11
CA TRP A 19 -1.40 -8.98 8.46
C TRP A 19 -2.47 -9.21 9.52
N LYS A 20 -3.75 -9.03 9.17
CA LYS A 20 -4.92 -9.39 10.00
C LYS A 20 -5.30 -10.88 9.93
N GLY A 21 -4.47 -11.72 9.32
CA GLY A 21 -4.67 -13.18 9.23
C GLY A 21 -5.57 -13.65 8.09
N ASN A 22 -6.03 -12.75 7.21
CA ASN A 22 -6.86 -13.09 6.05
C ASN A 22 -6.02 -13.19 4.79
N SER A 23 -6.17 -14.24 3.99
CA SER A 23 -5.44 -14.41 2.72
C SER A 23 -6.38 -14.33 1.51
N PRO A 24 -6.74 -13.11 1.05
CA PRO A 24 -7.51 -12.95 -0.19
C PRO A 24 -6.81 -13.63 -1.37
N LYS A 25 -7.61 -14.32 -2.19
CA LYS A 25 -7.11 -15.07 -3.35
C LYS A 25 -6.94 -14.21 -4.60
N ALA A 26 -7.45 -12.98 -4.59
CA ALA A 26 -7.39 -12.05 -5.71
C ALA A 26 -7.12 -10.63 -5.24
N MET A 27 -6.52 -9.84 -6.12
CA MET A 27 -6.33 -8.40 -5.97
C MET A 27 -7.58 -7.66 -6.42
N ARG A 28 -7.82 -6.47 -5.85
CA ARG A 28 -8.81 -5.53 -6.38
C ARG A 28 -8.39 -5.07 -7.78
N GLN A 29 -9.34 -4.95 -8.68
CA GLN A 29 -9.11 -4.64 -10.10
C GLN A 29 -9.53 -3.22 -10.44
N ALA A 30 -8.86 -2.61 -11.43
CA ALA A 30 -9.19 -1.26 -11.90
C ALA A 30 -10.64 -1.14 -12.39
N ALA A 31 -11.18 -2.20 -12.99
CA ALA A 31 -12.57 -2.24 -13.47
C ALA A 31 -13.62 -2.13 -12.36
N GLU A 32 -13.24 -2.28 -11.08
CA GLU A 32 -14.14 -2.11 -9.94
C GLU A 32 -14.41 -0.63 -9.60
N PHE A 33 -13.63 0.30 -10.15
CA PHE A 33 -13.71 1.72 -9.84
C PHE A 33 -14.02 2.51 -11.11
N THR A 34 -15.26 3.01 -11.19
CA THR A 34 -15.73 3.79 -12.34
C THR A 34 -15.14 5.20 -12.33
N THR A 35 -14.99 5.78 -11.14
CA THR A 35 -14.47 7.13 -10.96
C THR A 35 -13.31 7.19 -9.97
N PHE A 36 -12.51 8.25 -10.06
CA PHE A 36 -11.47 8.53 -9.08
C PHE A 36 -12.06 8.71 -7.66
N ALA A 37 -13.25 9.30 -7.53
CA ALA A 37 -13.91 9.50 -6.25
C ALA A 37 -14.27 8.17 -5.57
N ASP A 38 -14.68 7.16 -6.35
CA ASP A 38 -14.96 5.81 -5.82
C ASP A 38 -13.69 5.18 -5.25
N LEU A 39 -12.59 5.25 -6.01
CA LEU A 39 -11.29 4.74 -5.57
C LEU A 39 -10.80 5.48 -4.32
N GLN A 40 -10.87 6.81 -4.31
CA GLN A 40 -10.45 7.63 -3.18
C GLN A 40 -11.25 7.29 -1.92
N THR A 41 -12.56 7.15 -2.02
CA THR A 41 -13.44 6.78 -0.90
C THR A 41 -13.08 5.40 -0.34
N ALA A 42 -12.86 4.41 -1.21
CA ALA A 42 -12.42 3.09 -0.79
C ALA A 42 -11.04 3.12 -0.12
N TRP A 43 -10.12 3.93 -0.66
CA TRP A 43 -8.76 4.02 -0.13
C TRP A 43 -8.71 4.71 1.24
N MET A 44 -9.49 5.77 1.46
CA MET A 44 -9.58 6.41 2.78
C MET A 44 -10.02 5.44 3.88
N ARG A 45 -10.88 4.47 3.56
CA ARG A 45 -11.25 3.40 4.50
C ARG A 45 -10.07 2.49 4.82
N VAL A 46 -9.33 2.05 3.80
CA VAL A 46 -8.13 1.21 4.00
C VAL A 46 -7.07 1.96 4.80
N GLU A 47 -6.89 3.25 4.55
CA GLU A 47 -5.97 4.11 5.29
C GLU A 47 -6.35 4.19 6.78
N SER A 48 -7.64 4.36 7.09
CA SER A 48 -8.13 4.33 8.48
C SER A 48 -7.86 2.97 9.14
N GLU A 49 -8.20 1.87 8.46
CA GLU A 49 -7.99 0.52 8.97
C GLU A 49 -6.50 0.15 9.13
N MET A 50 -5.63 0.77 8.32
CA MET A 50 -4.18 0.67 8.40
C MET A 50 -3.66 1.40 9.64
N LYS A 51 -4.11 2.64 9.88
CA LYS A 51 -3.76 3.42 11.08
C LYS A 51 -4.17 2.67 12.34
N ASP A 52 -5.36 2.10 12.37
CA ASP A 52 -5.85 1.30 13.50
C ASP A 52 -4.97 0.06 13.73
N PHE A 53 -4.55 -0.63 12.66
CA PHE A 53 -3.65 -1.79 12.77
C PHE A 53 -2.25 -1.39 13.26
N LEU A 54 -1.70 -0.28 12.76
CA LEU A 54 -0.40 0.21 13.19
C LEU A 54 -0.41 0.63 14.66
N ALA A 55 -1.53 1.18 15.16
CA ALA A 55 -1.69 1.55 16.56
C ALA A 55 -1.66 0.35 17.53
N THR A 56 -1.90 -0.87 17.06
CA THR A 56 -1.80 -2.10 17.87
C THR A 56 -0.44 -2.78 17.77
N CYS A 57 0.45 -2.32 16.88
CA CYS A 57 1.74 -2.96 16.65
C CYS A 57 2.72 -2.66 17.78
N THR A 58 3.40 -3.70 18.24
CA THR A 58 4.50 -3.62 19.22
C THR A 58 5.81 -4.01 18.56
N GLU A 59 6.95 -3.65 19.15
CA GLU A 59 8.27 -4.07 18.65
C GLU A 59 8.37 -5.60 18.51
N LYS A 60 7.80 -6.34 19.47
CA LYS A 60 7.71 -7.80 19.39
C LYS A 60 6.95 -8.23 18.13
N ALA A 61 5.78 -7.66 17.89
CA ALA A 61 4.94 -8.01 16.74
C ALA A 61 5.66 -7.84 15.39
N LEU A 62 6.57 -6.85 15.27
CA LEU A 62 7.36 -6.62 14.06
C LEU A 62 8.30 -7.79 13.72
N THR A 63 8.73 -8.55 14.72
CA THR A 63 9.62 -9.70 14.55
C THR A 63 8.88 -11.03 14.37
N GLU A 64 7.60 -11.09 14.75
CA GLU A 64 6.79 -12.30 14.64
C GLU A 64 6.39 -12.58 13.19
N PRO A 65 6.35 -13.87 12.79
CA PRO A 65 5.99 -14.25 11.43
C PRO A 65 4.50 -14.08 11.15
N VAL A 66 4.16 -13.42 10.04
CA VAL A 66 2.83 -13.47 9.44
C VAL A 66 2.82 -14.57 8.39
N THR A 67 1.99 -15.58 8.61
CA THR A 67 1.73 -16.65 7.63
C THR A 67 0.54 -16.29 6.76
N TYR A 68 0.72 -16.33 5.44
CA TYR A 68 -0.34 -16.04 4.47
C TYR A 68 -0.24 -16.94 3.25
N THR A 69 -1.33 -17.05 2.50
CA THR A 69 -1.37 -17.68 1.19
C THR A 69 -1.39 -16.60 0.12
N ASN A 70 -0.45 -16.63 -0.83
CA ASN A 70 -0.44 -15.66 -1.91
C ASN A 70 -1.51 -15.99 -2.97
N THR A 71 -1.68 -15.09 -3.94
CA THR A 71 -2.68 -15.24 -5.01
C THR A 71 -2.41 -16.42 -5.96
N ARG A 72 -1.23 -17.06 -5.88
CA ARG A 72 -0.91 -18.32 -6.58
C ARG A 72 -1.21 -19.57 -5.75
N GLY A 73 -1.76 -19.42 -4.54
CA GLY A 73 -2.05 -20.53 -3.63
C GLY A 73 -0.84 -21.01 -2.81
N GLU A 74 0.29 -20.31 -2.86
CA GLU A 74 1.51 -20.70 -2.15
C GLU A 74 1.48 -20.15 -0.73
N LYS A 75 1.70 -21.02 0.27
CA LYS A 75 1.87 -20.63 1.67
C LYS A 75 3.24 -19.96 1.86
N ARG A 76 3.25 -18.79 2.47
CA ARG A 76 4.44 -17.98 2.78
C ARG A 76 4.41 -17.56 4.24
N SER A 77 5.59 -17.29 4.80
CA SER A 77 5.74 -16.82 6.18
C SER A 77 6.95 -15.89 6.25
N MET A 78 6.77 -14.68 6.78
CA MET A 78 7.81 -13.67 6.92
C MET A 78 7.53 -12.78 8.14
N PRO A 79 8.55 -12.19 8.79
CA PRO A 79 8.36 -11.22 9.87
C PRO A 79 7.50 -10.03 9.42
N LEU A 80 6.57 -9.58 10.27
CA LEU A 80 5.66 -8.47 9.97
C LEU A 80 6.40 -7.20 9.54
N GLY A 81 7.48 -6.83 10.23
CA GLY A 81 8.25 -5.62 9.92
C GLY A 81 8.88 -5.65 8.52
N GLN A 82 9.32 -6.82 8.05
CA GLN A 82 9.85 -6.97 6.68
C GLN A 82 8.73 -6.80 5.64
N LEU A 83 7.54 -7.31 5.92
CA LEU A 83 6.37 -7.13 5.05
C LEU A 83 5.93 -5.66 5.01
N MET A 84 5.93 -4.97 6.14
CA MET A 84 5.63 -3.53 6.20
C MET A 84 6.63 -2.70 5.40
N LEU A 85 7.93 -2.99 5.53
CA LEU A 85 8.97 -2.32 4.74
C LEU A 85 8.78 -2.57 3.24
N HIS A 86 8.43 -3.80 2.86
CA HIS A 86 8.08 -4.12 1.47
C HIS A 86 6.93 -3.25 0.96
N VAL A 87 5.84 -3.10 1.73
CA VAL A 87 4.68 -2.27 1.34
C VAL A 87 5.06 -0.79 1.21
N ALA A 88 5.82 -0.25 2.15
CA ALA A 88 6.29 1.14 2.08
C ALA A 88 7.18 1.40 0.85
N ASN A 89 8.10 0.48 0.56
CA ASN A 89 8.98 0.57 -0.60
C ASN A 89 8.23 0.38 -1.93
N HIS A 90 7.30 -0.58 -1.99
CA HIS A 90 6.43 -0.81 -3.14
C HIS A 90 5.60 0.44 -3.47
N SER A 91 5.01 1.09 -2.46
CA SER A 91 4.27 2.34 -2.65
C SER A 91 5.17 3.48 -3.15
N THR A 92 6.41 3.58 -2.65
CA THR A 92 7.38 4.58 -3.13
C THR A 92 7.73 4.38 -4.61
N HIS A 93 7.97 3.13 -5.02
CA HIS A 93 8.24 2.79 -6.41
C HIS A 93 7.10 3.22 -7.35
N HIS A 94 5.85 2.89 -7.02
CA HIS A 94 4.70 3.23 -7.86
C HIS A 94 4.32 4.72 -7.82
N ARG A 95 4.63 5.45 -6.73
CA ARG A 95 4.54 6.92 -6.74
C ARG A 95 5.55 7.55 -7.70
N GLY A 96 6.74 6.96 -7.83
CA GLY A 96 7.72 7.34 -8.86
C GLY A 96 7.18 7.13 -10.29
N GLU A 97 6.53 5.99 -10.55
CA GLU A 97 5.86 5.76 -11.85
C GLU A 97 4.75 6.79 -12.09
N LEU A 98 3.95 7.10 -11.07
CA LEU A 98 2.89 8.10 -11.16
C LEU A 98 3.43 9.50 -11.43
N ALA A 99 4.51 9.90 -10.74
CA ALA A 99 5.19 11.17 -10.97
C ALA A 99 5.68 11.29 -12.43
N ALA A 100 6.32 10.24 -12.96
CA ALA A 100 6.74 10.21 -14.36
C ALA A 100 5.56 10.34 -15.33
N MET A 101 4.43 9.66 -15.06
CA MET A 101 3.21 9.79 -15.88
C MET A 101 2.63 11.22 -15.82
N LEU A 102 2.58 11.84 -14.65
CA LEU A 102 2.06 13.20 -14.48
C LEU A 102 2.97 14.24 -15.15
N ALA A 103 4.30 14.05 -15.08
CA ALA A 103 5.26 14.87 -15.79
C ALA A 103 5.02 14.88 -17.31
N VAL A 104 4.82 13.70 -17.92
CA VAL A 104 4.49 13.58 -19.36
C VAL A 104 3.18 14.29 -19.72
N LEU A 105 2.23 14.34 -18.79
CA LEU A 105 0.95 15.03 -18.96
C LEU A 105 1.01 16.53 -18.66
N ASN A 106 2.19 17.08 -18.32
CA ASN A 106 2.37 18.45 -17.85
C ASN A 106 1.46 18.80 -16.64
N VAL A 107 1.19 17.81 -15.79
CA VAL A 107 0.45 17.99 -14.54
C VAL A 107 1.45 18.20 -13.40
N PRO A 108 1.31 19.27 -12.60
CA PRO A 108 2.10 19.43 -11.39
C PRO A 108 1.94 18.22 -10.47
N HIS A 109 3.05 17.70 -9.98
CA HIS A 109 3.09 16.54 -9.10
C HIS A 109 4.10 16.80 -7.97
N PRO A 110 3.87 16.27 -6.77
CA PRO A 110 4.80 16.43 -5.67
C PRO A 110 6.09 15.66 -5.93
N GLU A 111 7.22 16.22 -5.48
CA GLU A 111 8.45 15.47 -5.32
C GLU A 111 8.38 14.71 -3.99
N ASP A 112 8.32 13.38 -4.06
CA ASP A 112 8.38 12.51 -2.88
C ASP A 112 9.84 12.38 -2.41
N ASP A 113 10.33 13.39 -1.71
CA ASP A 113 11.69 13.40 -1.15
C ASP A 113 11.66 13.26 0.39
N MET A 114 12.22 12.16 0.90
CA MET A 114 12.28 11.91 2.34
C MET A 114 13.19 12.90 3.09
N LEU A 115 14.29 13.35 2.48
CA LEU A 115 15.17 14.34 3.08
C LEU A 115 14.42 15.67 3.25
N LEU A 116 13.65 16.10 2.25
CA LEU A 116 12.80 17.28 2.36
C LEU A 116 11.73 17.10 3.44
N TYR A 117 11.05 15.94 3.49
CA TYR A 117 10.07 15.65 4.53
C TYR A 117 10.65 15.84 5.95
N PHE A 118 11.81 15.25 6.24
CA PHE A 118 12.46 15.37 7.56
C PHE A 118 13.00 16.78 7.85
N ARG A 119 13.29 17.58 6.81
CA ARG A 119 13.74 18.96 6.98
C ARG A 119 12.57 19.91 7.27
N GLU A 120 11.41 19.67 6.66
CA GLU A 120 10.26 20.58 6.70
C GLU A 120 9.26 20.25 7.80
N LYS A 121 9.18 18.98 8.21
CA LYS A 121 8.34 18.54 9.31
C LYS A 121 9.23 18.15 10.51
N PRO A 122 9.28 19.00 11.57
CA PRO A 122 10.06 18.71 12.77
C PRO A 122 9.52 17.52 13.56
#